data_AF-A0A7W3ZCU5-F1
#
_entry.id   AF-A0A7W3ZCU5-F1
#
_cell.length_a   1.000
_cell.length_b   1.000
_cell.length_c   1.000
_cell.angle_alpha   90.00
_cell.angle_beta   90.00
_cell.angle_gamma   90.00
#
_symmetry.space_group_name_H-M   'P 1'
#
loop_
_entity.id
_entity.type
_entity.pdbx_description
1 polymer ?
#
loop_
_entity_poly.entity_id
_entity_poly.type
_entity_poly.pdbx_seq_one_letter_code
_entity_poly.pdbx_strand_id
1 'polypeptide(L)'
;MHRTRRLGLGGAAALLACQVLLAPAAEAFSQVNGSGSTYVGLAMSDWQNGANSRGIPVNYSALGSPAGVNQYGDHTVDFAGTEAEVSSLEAAGGGGATAKQRGYQYVPDVAGAVAVMYNVTDAGGRRVDTLHLTRDVVARIFARQITRWSDPAISATNGGFALPDQPITLVGRSGQSGTTALFYDFVAHVAPGPYGAFIARNVDKGIGPLPSGVRPIQLPTRGPDADFYRLFADSDQIAQTLANGSVPFSIGYDEFGYAKKYNAPTAWVENQAGKYTLPYAANIAAALTKANLRPDLSQELSGVYANPDPSAYPISAYSYLMTPCGAGRDTCKGGYPDGAKADTMTAFIEHVACDGQINMARIGYSPLPPNLSQEMMNANARLTGRPAKQLNAGNCANPTFRGSLGAGATAPQDPFAAMGGVDALTHPGNGGGPKAGAKEGPKSSAGAQASNGPGASSSNGPDASEANGGSRDWRNAEPAAYQGSGLGGFGAWAALVLFAAICVPLVVRGIVRRFRRTE
;
A
#
# COMPACT_ATOMS: atom_id res chain seq x y z
N MET A 1 89.55 -51.74 -10.42
CA MET A 1 89.12 -50.64 -11.32
C MET A 1 87.61 -50.46 -11.16
N HIS A 2 87.10 -49.22 -11.13
CA HIS A 2 85.68 -48.75 -11.29
C HIS A 2 84.49 -49.65 -10.83
N ARG A 3 83.39 -49.18 -10.19
CA ARG A 3 82.77 -47.84 -10.18
C ARG A 3 81.71 -47.73 -9.04
N THR A 4 81.60 -46.55 -8.42
CA THR A 4 80.39 -45.87 -7.88
C THR A 4 79.14 -46.64 -7.34
N ARG A 5 78.93 -46.53 -6.01
CA ARG A 5 77.76 -45.91 -5.31
C ARG A 5 76.35 -45.97 -5.97
N ARG A 6 75.36 -46.60 -5.31
CA ARG A 6 74.32 -45.96 -4.44
C ARG A 6 73.28 -46.97 -3.90
N LEU A 7 72.76 -46.72 -2.69
CA LEU A 7 71.54 -47.35 -2.16
C LEU A 7 70.30 -46.80 -2.87
N GLY A 8 69.26 -47.64 -2.99
CA GLY A 8 67.88 -47.22 -3.24
C GLY A 8 66.94 -47.99 -2.31
N LEU A 9 66.38 -47.32 -1.30
CA LEU A 9 65.32 -47.89 -0.46
C LEU A 9 64.00 -47.99 -1.26
N GLY A 10 63.19 -48.99 -0.97
CA GLY A 10 61.86 -49.12 -1.53
C GLY A 10 60.87 -48.08 -0.97
N GLY A 11 59.86 -47.75 -1.77
CA GLY A 11 58.70 -46.97 -1.34
C GLY A 11 57.44 -47.58 -1.96
N ALA A 12 56.55 -48.13 -1.14
CA ALA A 12 55.25 -48.60 -1.57
C ALA A 12 54.32 -47.40 -1.82
N ALA A 13 53.84 -47.23 -3.04
CA ALA A 13 52.91 -46.17 -3.39
C ALA A 13 51.48 -46.53 -2.96
N ALA A 14 51.02 -45.96 -1.84
CA ALA A 14 49.61 -46.02 -1.45
C ALA A 14 48.78 -45.06 -2.32
N LEU A 15 47.89 -45.59 -3.14
CA LEU A 15 46.93 -44.80 -3.92
C LEU A 15 45.82 -44.25 -3.00
N LEU A 16 45.97 -43.00 -2.57
CA LEU A 16 44.88 -42.25 -1.94
C LEU A 16 43.86 -41.84 -3.02
N ALA A 17 42.74 -42.56 -3.09
CA ALA A 17 41.60 -42.15 -3.90
C ALA A 17 40.91 -40.94 -3.25
N CYS A 18 41.32 -39.73 -3.65
CA CYS A 18 40.70 -38.49 -3.18
C CYS A 18 39.31 -38.35 -3.80
N GLN A 19 38.27 -38.74 -3.08
CA GLN A 19 36.90 -38.42 -3.46
C GLN A 19 36.66 -36.93 -3.24
N VAL A 20 36.79 -36.16 -4.32
CA VAL A 20 36.34 -34.77 -4.36
C VAL A 20 34.82 -34.77 -4.23
N LEU A 21 34.33 -34.50 -3.03
CA LEU A 21 32.95 -34.10 -2.80
C LEU A 21 32.74 -32.78 -3.54
N LEU A 22 32.19 -32.86 -4.76
CA LEU A 22 31.61 -31.73 -5.44
C LEU A 22 30.44 -31.24 -4.58
N ALA A 23 30.68 -30.20 -3.79
CA ALA A 23 29.59 -29.41 -3.24
C ALA A 23 28.72 -28.95 -4.42
N PRO A 24 27.38 -28.99 -4.30
CA PRO A 24 26.52 -28.45 -5.34
C PRO A 24 26.93 -26.99 -5.57
N ALA A 25 27.11 -26.61 -6.83
CA ALA A 25 27.33 -25.22 -7.18
C ALA A 25 26.16 -24.41 -6.60
N ALA A 26 26.46 -23.36 -5.83
CA ALA A 26 25.43 -22.44 -5.38
C ALA A 26 24.68 -21.94 -6.62
N GLU A 27 23.34 -21.96 -6.59
CA GLU A 27 22.51 -21.42 -7.67
C GLU A 27 22.91 -19.95 -7.88
N ALA A 28 23.60 -19.69 -8.99
CA ALA A 28 24.16 -18.38 -9.26
C ALA A 28 23.04 -17.47 -9.75
N PHE A 29 22.50 -16.63 -8.86
CA PHE A 29 21.51 -15.63 -9.20
C PHE A 29 21.97 -14.74 -10.37
N SER A 30 21.13 -14.64 -11.40
CA SER A 30 21.32 -13.68 -12.51
C SER A 30 20.64 -12.35 -12.18
N GLN A 31 21.25 -11.22 -12.55
CA GLN A 31 20.66 -9.90 -12.33
C GLN A 31 19.30 -9.78 -13.04
N VAL A 32 18.28 -9.38 -12.29
CA VAL A 32 16.98 -8.97 -12.82
C VAL A 32 16.87 -7.45 -12.81
N ASN A 33 16.42 -6.89 -13.94
CA ASN A 33 16.19 -5.46 -14.08
C ASN A 33 14.69 -5.20 -14.12
N GLY A 34 14.23 -4.16 -13.44
CA GLY A 34 12.84 -3.72 -13.47
C GLY A 34 12.72 -2.23 -13.74
N SER A 35 11.53 -1.81 -14.10
CA SER A 35 11.20 -0.39 -14.19
C SER A 35 9.72 -0.14 -14.00
N GLY A 36 9.33 1.12 -13.88
CA GLY A 36 7.93 1.52 -13.90
C GLY A 36 7.60 2.52 -12.83
N SER A 37 6.50 2.28 -12.13
CA SER A 37 5.93 3.13 -11.10
C SER A 37 6.96 3.92 -10.27
N THR A 38 6.70 5.23 -10.16
CA THR A 38 7.32 6.11 -9.16
C THR A 38 6.55 6.08 -7.85
N TYR A 39 5.29 5.64 -7.84
CA TYR A 39 4.45 5.52 -6.65
C TYR A 39 5.08 4.56 -5.62
N VAL A 40 5.61 3.41 -6.05
CA VAL A 40 6.45 2.53 -5.20
C VAL A 40 7.94 2.87 -5.19
N GLY A 41 8.38 4.01 -5.73
CA GLY A 41 9.80 4.32 -5.90
C GLY A 41 10.61 4.28 -4.59
N LEU A 42 10.02 4.70 -3.47
CA LEU A 42 10.67 4.62 -2.15
C LEU A 42 10.70 3.20 -1.59
N ALA A 43 9.61 2.45 -1.72
CA ALA A 43 9.53 1.04 -1.29
C ALA A 43 10.49 0.15 -2.10
N MET A 44 10.49 0.30 -3.42
CA MET A 44 11.38 -0.43 -4.32
C MET A 44 12.86 -0.12 -4.08
N SER A 45 13.18 1.10 -3.66
CA SER A 45 14.54 1.48 -3.25
C SER A 45 14.97 0.75 -1.96
N ASP A 46 14.09 0.68 -0.94
CA ASP A 46 14.33 -0.10 0.28
C ASP A 46 14.52 -1.60 -0.05
N TRP A 47 13.61 -2.17 -0.86
CA TRP A 47 13.63 -3.57 -1.25
C TRP A 47 14.83 -3.97 -2.11
N GLN A 48 15.22 -3.17 -3.12
CA GLN A 48 16.38 -3.52 -3.95
C GLN A 48 17.68 -3.45 -3.12
N ASN A 49 17.78 -2.50 -2.18
CA ASN A 49 18.93 -2.42 -1.28
C ASN A 49 18.96 -3.60 -0.31
N GLY A 50 17.80 -4.00 0.25
CA GLY A 50 17.65 -5.19 1.07
C GLY A 50 17.91 -6.50 0.31
N ALA A 51 17.56 -6.59 -0.97
CA ALA A 51 17.87 -7.71 -1.86
C ALA A 51 19.38 -7.80 -2.15
N ASN A 52 19.97 -6.72 -2.66
CA ASN A 52 21.38 -6.67 -3.06
C ASN A 52 22.33 -6.92 -1.87
N SER A 53 22.01 -6.40 -0.69
CA SER A 53 22.80 -6.66 0.54
C SER A 53 22.79 -8.12 1.01
N ARG A 54 21.83 -8.93 0.56
CA ARG A 54 21.77 -10.39 0.77
C ARG A 54 22.17 -11.19 -0.48
N GLY A 55 22.79 -10.53 -1.46
CA GLY A 55 23.29 -11.16 -2.69
C GLY A 55 22.22 -11.52 -3.72
N ILE A 56 21.01 -10.97 -3.62
CA ILE A 56 19.94 -11.13 -4.63
C ILE A 56 20.02 -9.92 -5.59
N PRO A 57 20.57 -10.09 -6.82
CA PRO A 57 20.91 -8.98 -7.71
C PRO A 57 19.68 -8.38 -8.40
N VAL A 58 19.20 -7.26 -7.89
CA VAL A 58 18.00 -6.55 -8.38
C VAL A 58 18.32 -5.09 -8.64
N ASN A 59 17.88 -4.58 -9.79
CA ASN A 59 17.96 -3.17 -10.14
C ASN A 59 16.59 -2.67 -10.61
N TYR A 60 16.15 -1.50 -10.16
CA TYR A 60 14.89 -0.90 -10.57
C TYR A 60 15.01 0.60 -10.94
N SER A 61 14.39 0.96 -12.06
CA SER A 61 14.27 2.35 -12.54
C SER A 61 12.85 2.89 -12.41
N ALA A 62 12.64 3.83 -11.49
CA ALA A 62 11.36 4.53 -11.32
C ALA A 62 11.15 5.57 -12.45
N LEU A 63 10.30 5.25 -13.44
CA LEU A 63 10.05 6.02 -14.67
C LEU A 63 8.57 6.36 -14.90
N GLY A 64 7.65 5.77 -14.14
CA GLY A 64 6.19 5.82 -14.34
C GLY A 64 5.62 4.46 -14.78
N SER A 65 4.45 4.12 -14.24
CA SER A 65 3.80 2.81 -14.37
C SER A 65 3.58 2.38 -15.85
N PRO A 66 3.09 3.24 -16.77
CA PRO A 66 2.98 2.91 -18.19
C PRO A 66 4.33 2.59 -18.86
N ALA A 67 5.39 3.31 -18.51
CA ALA A 67 6.72 3.09 -19.08
C ALA A 67 7.27 1.71 -18.68
N GLY A 68 7.10 1.32 -17.42
CA GLY A 68 7.49 -0.02 -16.94
C GLY A 68 6.70 -1.13 -17.59
N VAL A 69 5.37 -0.98 -17.69
CA VAL A 69 4.50 -1.97 -18.34
C VAL A 69 4.91 -2.20 -19.81
N ASN A 70 5.20 -1.13 -20.56
CA ASN A 70 5.65 -1.25 -21.95
C ASN A 70 7.07 -1.83 -22.05
N GLN A 71 8.04 -1.36 -21.26
CA GLN A 71 9.40 -1.92 -21.25
C GLN A 71 9.43 -3.40 -20.84
N TYR A 72 8.51 -3.84 -19.98
CA TYR A 72 8.27 -5.26 -19.71
C TYR A 72 7.73 -5.96 -20.95
N GLY A 73 6.67 -5.45 -21.57
CA GLY A 73 6.11 -6.02 -22.79
C GLY A 73 7.13 -6.19 -23.91
N ASP A 74 8.03 -5.23 -24.05
CA ASP A 74 9.05 -5.15 -25.09
C ASP A 74 10.34 -5.91 -24.71
N HIS A 75 10.31 -6.72 -23.64
CA HIS A 75 11.44 -7.50 -23.11
C HIS A 75 12.70 -6.68 -22.75
N THR A 76 12.55 -5.37 -22.58
CA THR A 76 13.64 -4.45 -22.16
C THR A 76 13.97 -4.60 -20.67
N VAL A 77 12.97 -4.97 -19.85
CA VAL A 77 13.13 -5.30 -18.42
C VAL A 77 12.51 -6.65 -18.07
N ASP A 78 12.98 -7.25 -16.99
CA ASP A 78 12.57 -8.57 -16.50
C ASP A 78 11.23 -8.54 -15.75
N PHE A 79 10.94 -7.44 -15.04
CA PHE A 79 9.69 -7.19 -14.31
C PHE A 79 9.32 -5.70 -14.37
N ALA A 80 8.12 -5.33 -13.93
CA ALA A 80 7.73 -3.93 -13.78
C ALA A 80 7.02 -3.63 -12.46
N GLY A 81 7.01 -2.37 -12.03
CA GLY A 81 6.15 -1.87 -10.95
C GLY A 81 4.97 -1.09 -11.54
N THR A 82 3.73 -1.36 -11.11
CA THR A 82 2.54 -0.66 -11.62
C THR A 82 1.33 -0.68 -10.69
N GLU A 83 0.54 0.40 -10.73
CA GLU A 83 -0.81 0.55 -10.17
C GLU A 83 -1.86 0.68 -11.29
N ALA A 84 -1.39 0.85 -12.53
CA ALA A 84 -2.22 0.92 -13.72
C ALA A 84 -2.26 -0.47 -14.37
N GLU A 85 -3.46 -1.01 -14.50
CA GLU A 85 -3.68 -2.30 -15.15
C GLU A 85 -3.35 -2.21 -16.63
N VAL A 86 -2.80 -3.27 -17.21
CA VAL A 86 -2.60 -3.43 -18.66
C VAL A 86 -3.89 -3.17 -19.44
N SER A 87 -5.05 -3.63 -18.95
CA SER A 87 -6.36 -3.36 -19.57
C SER A 87 -6.75 -1.87 -19.53
N SER A 88 -6.54 -1.21 -18.39
CA SER A 88 -6.75 0.24 -18.24
C SER A 88 -5.80 1.05 -19.12
N LEU A 89 -4.54 0.63 -19.22
CA LEU A 89 -3.53 1.26 -20.08
C LEU A 89 -3.86 1.08 -21.56
N GLU A 90 -4.23 -0.12 -22.00
CA GLU A 90 -4.70 -0.37 -23.38
C GLU A 90 -5.88 0.55 -23.71
N ALA A 91 -6.89 0.60 -22.84
CA ALA A 91 -8.10 1.37 -23.06
C ALA A 91 -7.91 2.89 -22.98
N ALA A 92 -6.89 3.37 -22.27
CA ALA A 92 -6.54 4.79 -22.15
C ALA A 92 -5.42 5.24 -23.11
N GLY A 93 -4.96 4.37 -24.02
CA GLY A 93 -3.87 4.70 -24.97
C GLY A 93 -2.47 4.79 -24.34
N GLY A 94 -2.26 4.12 -23.20
CA GLY A 94 -0.98 4.01 -22.49
C GLY A 94 -0.09 2.83 -22.88
N GLY A 95 -0.46 2.08 -23.93
CA GLY A 95 0.24 0.87 -24.35
C GLY A 95 -0.31 -0.38 -23.65
N GLY A 96 0.57 -1.27 -23.18
CA GLY A 96 0.20 -2.53 -22.52
C GLY A 96 -0.05 -3.72 -23.47
N ALA A 97 -0.25 -3.46 -24.77
CA ALA A 97 -0.46 -4.51 -25.76
C ALA A 97 0.70 -5.53 -25.83
N THR A 98 1.95 -5.06 -25.76
CA THR A 98 3.13 -5.95 -25.74
C THR A 98 3.25 -6.70 -24.42
N ALA A 99 2.88 -6.10 -23.28
CA ALA A 99 2.80 -6.80 -21.98
C ALA A 99 1.76 -7.93 -22.01
N LYS A 100 0.59 -7.67 -22.60
CA LYS A 100 -0.45 -8.67 -22.84
C LYS A 100 -0.01 -9.76 -23.81
N GLN A 101 0.82 -9.44 -24.80
CA GLN A 101 1.41 -10.43 -25.72
C GLN A 101 2.43 -11.33 -25.00
N ARG A 102 3.38 -10.74 -24.25
CA ARG A 102 4.36 -11.43 -23.40
C ARG A 102 3.71 -12.29 -22.31
N GLY A 103 2.56 -11.86 -21.80
CA GLY A 103 1.86 -12.48 -20.67
C GLY A 103 2.46 -12.05 -19.33
N TYR A 104 1.66 -12.09 -18.29
CA TYR A 104 2.01 -11.55 -16.97
C TYR A 104 1.11 -12.09 -15.85
N GLN A 105 1.54 -11.87 -14.61
CA GLN A 105 0.71 -11.84 -13.42
C GLN A 105 0.96 -10.53 -12.67
N TYR A 106 -0.07 -10.04 -11.96
CA TYR A 106 0.13 -9.06 -10.90
C TYR A 106 0.47 -9.78 -9.59
N VAL A 107 1.39 -9.19 -8.84
CA VAL A 107 1.83 -9.65 -7.53
C VAL A 107 1.77 -8.44 -6.59
N PRO A 108 0.77 -8.35 -5.69
CA PRO A 108 0.66 -7.25 -4.75
C PRO A 108 1.96 -7.08 -3.95
N ASP A 109 2.50 -5.88 -3.87
CA ASP A 109 3.83 -5.62 -3.30
C ASP A 109 3.79 -4.79 -2.00
N VAL A 110 2.95 -3.75 -1.96
CA VAL A 110 2.70 -2.90 -0.79
C VAL A 110 1.34 -2.21 -0.90
N ALA A 111 0.79 -1.81 0.24
CA ALA A 111 -0.34 -0.89 0.32
C ALA A 111 0.15 0.56 0.51
N GLY A 112 -0.50 1.54 -0.11
CA GLY A 112 -0.14 2.96 0.00
C GLY A 112 -1.38 3.85 -0.02
N ALA A 113 -1.17 5.17 -0.13
CA ALA A 113 -2.26 6.11 -0.31
C ALA A 113 -1.84 7.43 -0.97
N VAL A 114 -2.68 7.88 -1.90
CA VAL A 114 -2.49 9.16 -2.58
C VAL A 114 -2.80 10.29 -1.60
N ALA A 115 -1.75 10.96 -1.13
CA ALA A 115 -1.83 12.12 -0.26
C ALA A 115 -2.25 13.37 -1.04
N VAL A 116 -3.16 14.15 -0.47
CA VAL A 116 -3.49 15.49 -0.96
C VAL A 116 -2.53 16.49 -0.31
N MET A 117 -1.43 16.80 -0.99
CA MET A 117 -0.41 17.73 -0.53
C MET A 117 -0.74 19.17 -0.94
N TYR A 118 -0.37 20.16 -0.14
CA TYR A 118 -0.69 21.56 -0.43
C TYR A 118 0.38 22.55 0.03
N ASN A 119 0.36 23.74 -0.56
CA ASN A 119 1.16 24.89 -0.15
C ASN A 119 0.30 26.16 -0.18
N VAL A 120 -0.12 26.61 1.00
CA VAL A 120 -0.98 27.80 1.17
C VAL A 120 -0.45 28.65 2.31
N THR A 121 -0.53 29.96 2.15
CA THR A 121 -0.34 30.93 3.23
C THR A 121 -1.65 31.62 3.58
N ASP A 122 -1.78 32.08 4.81
CA ASP A 122 -2.88 32.94 5.25
C ASP A 122 -2.70 34.40 4.78
N ALA A 123 -3.66 35.26 5.11
CA ALA A 123 -3.61 36.68 4.77
C ALA A 123 -2.43 37.44 5.41
N GLY A 124 -1.77 36.88 6.43
CA GLY A 124 -0.55 37.39 7.04
C GLY A 124 0.73 36.78 6.46
N GLY A 125 0.64 35.95 5.41
CA GLY A 125 1.78 35.27 4.80
C GLY A 125 2.31 34.07 5.58
N ARG A 126 1.63 33.62 6.65
CA ARG A 126 2.04 32.45 7.44
C ARG A 126 1.56 31.18 6.75
N ARG A 127 2.37 30.12 6.74
CA ARG A 127 1.96 28.83 6.15
C ARG A 127 0.78 28.24 6.92
N VAL A 128 -0.16 27.67 6.18
CA VAL A 128 -1.26 26.88 6.73
C VAL A 128 -0.71 25.48 7.01
N ASP A 129 -0.54 25.12 8.29
CA ASP A 129 0.01 23.81 8.70
C ASP A 129 -1.08 22.75 8.97
N THR A 130 -2.36 23.11 8.85
CA THR A 130 -3.50 22.20 9.00
C THR A 130 -4.61 22.65 8.05
N LEU A 131 -5.09 21.71 7.23
CA LEU A 131 -6.18 21.91 6.28
C LEU A 131 -7.03 20.65 6.27
N HIS A 132 -8.33 20.80 6.50
CA HIS A 132 -9.32 19.72 6.43
C HIS A 132 -10.16 19.90 5.17
N LEU A 133 -10.34 18.84 4.37
CA LEU A 133 -11.15 18.87 3.15
C LEU A 133 -12.12 17.68 3.11
N THR A 134 -13.36 17.92 2.69
CA THR A 134 -14.28 16.81 2.35
C THR A 134 -13.81 16.11 1.08
N ARG A 135 -14.25 14.87 0.87
CA ARG A 135 -13.96 14.14 -0.39
C ARG A 135 -14.53 14.88 -1.60
N ASP A 136 -15.72 15.47 -1.48
CA ASP A 136 -16.34 16.31 -2.51
C ASP A 136 -15.48 17.53 -2.84
N VAL A 137 -14.97 18.25 -1.83
CA VAL A 137 -14.12 19.42 -2.03
C VAL A 137 -12.81 19.04 -2.73
N VAL A 138 -12.15 17.95 -2.32
CA VAL A 138 -10.97 17.43 -3.04
C VAL A 138 -11.33 17.15 -4.50
N ALA A 139 -12.37 16.36 -4.75
CA ALA A 139 -12.77 15.98 -6.10
C ALA A 139 -13.15 17.19 -6.98
N ARG A 140 -13.83 18.20 -6.43
CA ARG A 140 -14.23 19.43 -7.13
C ARG A 140 -13.09 20.42 -7.35
N ILE A 141 -12.06 20.44 -6.51
CA ILE A 141 -10.82 21.19 -6.78
C ILE A 141 -10.13 20.62 -8.03
N PHE A 142 -9.90 19.31 -8.07
CA PHE A 142 -9.18 18.68 -9.19
C PHE A 142 -10.03 18.56 -10.47
N ALA A 143 -11.37 18.47 -10.36
CA ALA A 143 -12.28 18.64 -11.49
C ALA A 143 -12.41 20.11 -11.99
N ARG A 144 -11.69 21.06 -11.37
CA ARG A 144 -11.67 22.50 -11.69
C ARG A 144 -13.01 23.22 -11.51
N GLN A 145 -13.86 22.74 -10.59
CA GLN A 145 -15.06 23.46 -10.17
C GLN A 145 -14.78 24.44 -9.02
N ILE A 146 -14.00 24.01 -8.02
CA ILE A 146 -13.45 24.90 -6.99
C ILE A 146 -12.11 25.41 -7.50
N THR A 147 -11.97 26.72 -7.65
CA THR A 147 -10.84 27.32 -8.39
C THR A 147 -10.06 28.38 -7.62
N ARG A 148 -10.51 28.77 -6.42
CA ARG A 148 -9.89 29.75 -5.53
C ARG A 148 -9.90 29.25 -4.09
N TRP A 149 -8.89 29.62 -3.31
CA TRP A 149 -8.75 29.17 -1.91
C TRP A 149 -9.80 29.76 -0.96
N SER A 150 -10.39 30.89 -1.33
CA SER A 150 -11.50 31.58 -0.67
C SER A 150 -12.86 30.88 -0.77
N ASP A 151 -12.95 29.75 -1.48
CA ASP A 151 -14.23 29.06 -1.68
C ASP A 151 -14.88 28.66 -0.34
N PRO A 152 -16.16 28.99 -0.09
CA PRO A 152 -16.84 28.69 1.16
C PRO A 152 -16.84 27.20 1.54
N ALA A 153 -16.75 26.28 0.56
CA ALA A 153 -16.66 24.86 0.83
C ALA A 153 -15.33 24.45 1.48
N ILE A 154 -14.25 25.22 1.27
CA ILE A 154 -12.96 25.03 1.95
C ILE A 154 -13.03 25.64 3.36
N SER A 155 -13.50 26.88 3.52
CA SER A 155 -13.52 27.53 4.84
C SER A 155 -14.50 26.86 5.82
N ALA A 156 -15.58 26.24 5.32
CA ALA A 156 -16.51 25.45 6.11
C ALA A 156 -15.79 24.42 7.00
N THR A 157 -15.01 23.52 6.41
CA THR A 157 -14.30 22.45 7.16
C THR A 157 -13.12 22.94 8.00
N ASN A 158 -12.77 24.22 7.92
CA ASN A 158 -11.64 24.84 8.59
C ASN A 158 -12.08 25.90 9.62
N GLY A 159 -13.23 25.68 10.27
CA GLY A 159 -13.76 26.53 11.34
C GLY A 159 -14.14 27.94 10.90
N GLY A 160 -14.55 28.10 9.64
CA GLY A 160 -14.87 29.40 9.05
C GLY A 160 -13.65 30.26 8.72
N PHE A 161 -12.42 29.75 8.91
CA PHE A 161 -11.21 30.47 8.55
C PHE A 161 -11.11 30.62 7.03
N ALA A 162 -11.35 31.84 6.54
CA ALA A 162 -11.23 32.17 5.12
C ALA A 162 -9.75 32.26 4.72
N LEU A 163 -9.33 31.40 3.80
CA LEU A 163 -8.04 31.50 3.13
C LEU A 163 -8.04 32.69 2.15
N PRO A 164 -6.87 33.23 1.77
CA PRO A 164 -6.78 34.34 0.82
C PRO A 164 -7.50 34.06 -0.50
N ASP A 165 -8.04 35.11 -1.11
CA ASP A 165 -8.72 35.05 -2.41
C ASP A 165 -7.71 34.89 -3.56
N GLN A 166 -7.08 33.72 -3.62
CA GLN A 166 -6.02 33.37 -4.55
C GLN A 166 -6.44 32.20 -5.45
N PRO A 167 -6.09 32.21 -6.75
CA PRO A 167 -6.30 31.06 -7.62
C PRO A 167 -5.61 29.80 -7.09
N ILE A 168 -6.28 28.66 -7.20
CA ILE A 168 -5.68 27.36 -6.91
C ILE A 168 -4.81 26.95 -8.11
N THR A 169 -3.52 26.74 -7.87
CA THR A 169 -2.62 26.08 -8.84
C THR A 169 -2.58 24.59 -8.55
N LEU A 170 -2.83 23.75 -9.56
CA LEU A 170 -2.77 22.29 -9.41
C LEU A 170 -1.35 21.79 -9.70
N VAL A 171 -0.79 20.98 -8.82
CA VAL A 171 0.46 20.24 -9.05
C VAL A 171 0.12 18.80 -9.38
N GLY A 172 0.74 18.25 -10.42
CA GLY A 172 0.43 16.89 -10.88
C GLY A 172 1.50 16.31 -11.81
N ARG A 173 1.25 15.09 -12.30
CA ARG A 173 2.20 14.35 -13.13
C ARG A 173 2.19 14.82 -14.58
N SER A 174 3.38 15.01 -15.16
CA SER A 174 3.54 15.15 -16.61
C SER A 174 3.53 13.77 -17.27
N GLY A 175 2.99 13.70 -18.49
CA GLY A 175 2.80 12.44 -19.20
C GLY A 175 1.78 11.51 -18.52
N GLN A 176 1.94 10.21 -18.75
CA GLN A 176 1.03 9.16 -18.27
C GLN A 176 1.50 8.58 -16.92
N SER A 177 0.59 8.35 -15.98
CA SER A 177 0.89 7.96 -14.60
C SER A 177 -0.17 7.03 -13.99
N GLY A 178 0.28 6.00 -13.28
CA GLY A 178 -0.58 5.15 -12.45
C GLY A 178 -1.18 5.88 -11.25
N THR A 179 -0.43 6.82 -10.63
CA THR A 179 -0.96 7.66 -9.55
C THR A 179 -2.10 8.56 -10.04
N THR A 180 -2.00 9.09 -11.26
CA THR A 180 -3.10 9.84 -11.90
C THR A 180 -4.31 8.95 -12.14
N ALA A 181 -4.11 7.71 -12.60
CA ALA A 181 -5.18 6.74 -12.76
C ALA A 181 -5.90 6.46 -11.43
N LEU A 182 -5.16 6.11 -10.36
CA LEU A 182 -5.70 5.87 -9.02
C LEU A 182 -6.47 7.09 -8.48
N PHE A 183 -5.90 8.28 -8.61
CA PHE A 183 -6.51 9.49 -8.07
C PHE A 183 -7.82 9.85 -8.78
N TYR A 184 -7.87 9.73 -10.11
CA TYR A 184 -9.09 10.05 -10.85
C TYR A 184 -10.17 8.97 -10.76
N ASP A 185 -9.83 7.74 -10.37
CA ASP A 185 -10.80 6.70 -9.99
C ASP A 185 -11.58 7.14 -8.72
N PHE A 186 -10.88 7.65 -7.71
CA PHE A 186 -11.48 8.28 -6.54
C PHE A 186 -12.33 9.52 -6.91
N VAL A 187 -11.82 10.42 -7.76
CA VAL A 187 -12.58 11.62 -8.21
C VAL A 187 -13.85 11.22 -8.96
N ALA A 188 -13.79 10.20 -9.82
CA ALA A 188 -14.94 9.69 -10.56
C ALA A 188 -16.00 9.04 -9.64
N HIS A 189 -15.56 8.30 -8.61
CA HIS A 189 -16.45 7.68 -7.64
C HIS A 189 -17.15 8.71 -6.75
N VAL A 190 -16.40 9.67 -6.20
CA VAL A 190 -16.91 10.64 -5.23
C VAL A 190 -17.75 11.73 -5.88
N ALA A 191 -17.33 12.24 -7.05
CA ALA A 191 -17.95 13.37 -7.71
C ALA A 191 -18.17 13.08 -9.22
N PRO A 192 -19.03 12.11 -9.58
CA PRO A 192 -19.20 11.66 -10.96
C PRO A 192 -19.66 12.76 -11.92
N GLY A 193 -20.50 13.70 -11.46
CA GLY A 193 -20.92 14.88 -12.23
C GLY A 193 -19.75 15.85 -12.52
N PRO A 194 -19.07 16.38 -11.49
CA PRO A 194 -17.86 17.18 -11.64
C PRO A 194 -16.76 16.50 -12.48
N TYR A 195 -16.51 15.21 -12.26
CA TYR A 195 -15.58 14.38 -13.05
C TYR A 195 -16.00 14.32 -14.53
N GLY A 196 -17.25 13.96 -14.82
CA GLY A 196 -17.76 13.89 -16.20
C GLY A 196 -17.66 15.23 -16.92
N ALA A 197 -17.94 16.34 -16.22
CA ALA A 197 -17.74 17.69 -16.75
C ALA A 197 -16.25 18.02 -16.99
N PHE A 198 -15.33 17.56 -16.14
CA PHE A 198 -13.88 17.72 -16.34
C PHE A 198 -13.38 16.94 -17.55
N ILE A 199 -13.79 15.68 -17.73
CA ILE A 199 -13.44 14.87 -18.89
C ILE A 199 -14.03 15.46 -20.17
N ALA A 200 -15.32 15.81 -20.19
CA ALA A 200 -15.97 16.40 -21.36
C ALA A 200 -15.29 17.70 -21.86
N ARG A 201 -14.71 18.50 -20.94
CA ARG A 201 -13.94 19.70 -21.30
C ARG A 201 -12.54 19.40 -21.81
N ASN A 202 -11.94 18.25 -21.51
CA ASN A 202 -10.49 18.03 -21.65
C ASN A 202 -10.07 16.72 -22.35
N VAL A 203 -11.01 15.87 -22.75
CA VAL A 203 -10.77 14.60 -23.45
C VAL A 203 -9.87 14.77 -24.69
N ASP A 204 -10.09 15.82 -25.47
CA ASP A 204 -9.31 16.18 -26.66
C ASP A 204 -8.04 17.02 -26.34
N LYS A 205 -7.82 17.36 -25.07
CA LYS A 205 -6.77 18.31 -24.61
C LYS A 205 -5.57 17.65 -23.96
N GLY A 206 -5.24 16.44 -24.41
CA GLY A 206 -4.08 15.67 -23.95
C GLY A 206 -4.42 14.59 -22.93
N ILE A 207 -5.67 14.50 -22.44
CA ILE A 207 -6.13 13.30 -21.73
C ILE A 207 -6.23 12.11 -22.70
N GLY A 208 -6.74 12.34 -23.92
CA GLY A 208 -7.01 11.31 -24.92
C GLY A 208 -8.49 10.86 -24.89
N PRO A 209 -8.99 10.26 -25.99
CA PRO A 209 -10.35 9.71 -26.03
C PRO A 209 -10.48 8.56 -25.03
N LEU A 210 -11.29 8.75 -23.99
CA LEU A 210 -11.57 7.73 -22.98
C LEU A 210 -12.88 6.99 -23.29
N PRO A 211 -12.87 5.65 -23.42
CA PRO A 211 -14.08 4.85 -23.36
C PRO A 211 -14.81 5.02 -22.02
N SER A 212 -16.11 4.73 -21.99
CA SER A 212 -16.88 4.75 -20.74
C SER A 212 -16.29 3.78 -19.71
N GLY A 213 -16.15 4.23 -18.46
CA GLY A 213 -15.53 3.46 -17.38
C GLY A 213 -14.00 3.45 -17.38
N VAL A 214 -13.34 4.14 -18.31
CA VAL A 214 -11.87 4.27 -18.33
C VAL A 214 -11.45 5.55 -17.61
N ARG A 215 -10.55 5.39 -16.63
CA ARG A 215 -9.95 6.48 -15.87
C ARG A 215 -8.82 7.18 -16.66
N PRO A 216 -8.68 8.51 -16.61
CA PRO A 216 -7.58 9.21 -17.26
C PRO A 216 -6.25 8.79 -16.63
N ILE A 217 -5.27 8.47 -17.47
CA ILE A 217 -3.89 8.21 -17.03
C ILE A 217 -3.00 9.45 -17.17
N GLN A 218 -3.49 10.52 -17.82
CA GLN A 218 -2.74 11.74 -18.11
C GLN A 218 -3.62 12.98 -17.87
N LEU A 219 -2.99 14.07 -17.41
CA LEU A 219 -3.63 15.37 -17.20
C LEU A 219 -3.75 16.19 -18.51
N PRO A 220 -4.63 17.22 -18.56
CA PRO A 220 -4.70 18.11 -19.72
C PRO A 220 -3.36 18.81 -19.96
N THR A 221 -2.88 18.80 -21.21
CA THR A 221 -1.63 19.43 -21.63
C THR A 221 -1.84 20.68 -22.48
N ARG A 222 -3.10 21.01 -22.82
CA ARG A 222 -3.45 22.19 -23.62
C ARG A 222 -4.83 22.77 -23.24
N GLY A 223 -5.09 24.02 -23.60
CA GLY A 223 -6.36 24.70 -23.35
C GLY A 223 -6.56 25.15 -21.90
N PRO A 224 -7.70 25.78 -21.56
CA PRO A 224 -7.80 26.66 -20.39
C PRO A 224 -7.58 26.00 -19.02
N ASP A 225 -7.88 24.71 -18.86
CA ASP A 225 -7.61 24.01 -17.60
C ASP A 225 -6.11 23.71 -17.42
N ALA A 226 -5.34 23.57 -18.51
CA ALA A 226 -3.90 23.27 -18.48
C ALA A 226 -3.06 24.41 -17.90
N ASP A 227 -3.48 25.67 -18.06
CA ASP A 227 -2.77 26.86 -17.55
C ASP A 227 -2.64 26.87 -16.01
N PHE A 228 -3.58 26.19 -15.34
CA PHE A 228 -3.60 26.02 -13.88
C PHE A 228 -2.74 24.86 -13.38
N TYR A 229 -2.21 24.01 -14.26
CA TYR A 229 -1.35 22.90 -13.88
C TYR A 229 0.13 23.27 -13.85
N ARG A 230 0.87 22.72 -12.90
CA ARG A 230 2.34 22.63 -12.89
C ARG A 230 2.69 21.16 -12.86
N LEU A 231 3.22 20.66 -13.97
CA LEU A 231 3.39 19.24 -14.23
C LEU A 231 4.85 18.81 -14.09
N PHE A 232 5.08 17.72 -13.35
CA PHE A 232 6.41 17.21 -13.02
C PHE A 232 6.56 15.73 -13.37
N ALA A 233 7.77 15.28 -13.69
CA ALA A 233 8.01 13.96 -14.27
C ALA A 233 7.68 12.81 -13.31
N ASP A 234 7.93 13.00 -12.02
CA ASP A 234 7.90 11.96 -11.00
C ASP A 234 7.30 12.45 -9.67
N SER A 235 7.06 11.50 -8.77
CA SER A 235 6.49 11.72 -7.45
C SER A 235 7.40 12.50 -6.50
N ASP A 236 8.71 12.49 -6.74
CA ASP A 236 9.70 13.15 -5.91
C ASP A 236 9.67 14.67 -6.13
N GLN A 237 9.66 15.08 -7.40
CA GLN A 237 9.53 16.47 -7.83
C GLN A 237 8.22 17.11 -7.38
N ILE A 238 7.10 16.37 -7.44
CA ILE A 238 5.79 16.85 -6.98
C ILE A 238 5.82 17.17 -5.49
N ALA A 239 6.21 16.21 -4.66
CA ALA A 239 6.22 16.37 -3.22
C ALA A 239 7.25 17.42 -2.77
N GLN A 240 8.42 17.48 -3.39
CA GLN A 240 9.43 18.50 -3.11
C GLN A 240 8.91 19.91 -3.42
N THR A 241 8.22 20.09 -4.55
CA THR A 241 7.64 21.38 -4.97
C THR A 241 6.55 21.86 -4.00
N LEU A 242 5.70 20.96 -3.54
CA LEU A 242 4.63 21.29 -2.58
C LEU A 242 5.21 21.57 -1.17
N ALA A 243 6.22 20.81 -0.74
CA ALA A 243 6.90 21.03 0.53
C ALA A 243 7.67 22.36 0.58
N ASN A 244 8.40 22.71 -0.49
CA ASN A 244 9.27 23.89 -0.51
C ASN A 244 8.54 25.20 -0.91
N GLY A 245 7.31 25.12 -1.42
CA GLY A 245 6.50 26.29 -1.79
C GLY A 245 6.95 27.03 -3.05
N SER A 246 7.73 26.38 -3.92
CA SER A 246 8.15 26.93 -5.22
C SER A 246 6.97 27.22 -6.16
N VAL A 247 5.81 26.63 -5.90
CA VAL A 247 4.52 27.01 -6.47
C VAL A 247 3.60 27.44 -5.32
N PRO A 248 3.42 28.74 -5.06
CA PRO A 248 2.54 29.22 -3.98
C PRO A 248 1.06 28.98 -4.32
N PHE A 249 0.21 28.91 -3.29
CA PHE A 249 -1.24 28.67 -3.42
C PHE A 249 -1.57 27.43 -4.25
N SER A 250 -0.83 26.34 -4.00
CA SER A 250 -0.91 25.11 -4.76
C SER A 250 -1.44 23.92 -3.98
N ILE A 251 -1.99 22.96 -4.71
CA ILE A 251 -2.46 21.67 -4.19
C ILE A 251 -2.20 20.60 -5.24
N GLY A 252 -1.78 19.42 -4.81
CA GLY A 252 -1.45 18.31 -5.69
C GLY A 252 -1.71 16.97 -5.02
N TYR A 253 -1.51 15.91 -5.80
CA TYR A 253 -1.68 14.54 -5.34
C TYR A 253 -0.46 13.72 -5.75
N ASP A 254 0.08 12.92 -4.82
CA ASP A 254 1.00 11.80 -5.11
C ASP A 254 1.08 10.86 -3.90
N GLU A 255 1.89 9.81 -3.96
CA GLU A 255 2.02 8.83 -2.86
C GLU A 255 2.55 9.46 -1.56
N PHE A 256 1.89 9.12 -0.44
CA PHE A 256 2.18 9.68 0.88
C PHE A 256 3.63 9.50 1.35
N GLY A 257 4.31 8.43 0.93
CA GLY A 257 5.73 8.25 1.24
C GLY A 257 6.61 9.45 0.85
N TYR A 258 6.30 10.10 -0.28
CA TYR A 258 7.02 11.30 -0.71
C TYR A 258 6.62 12.55 0.10
N ALA A 259 5.34 12.69 0.46
CA ALA A 259 4.90 13.73 1.38
C ALA A 259 5.62 13.63 2.73
N LYS A 260 5.76 12.42 3.26
CA LYS A 260 6.48 12.10 4.51
C LYS A 260 7.99 12.34 4.39
N LYS A 261 8.61 11.95 3.27
CA LYS A 261 10.03 12.21 2.96
C LYS A 261 10.38 13.69 3.01
N TYR A 262 9.52 14.55 2.42
CA TYR A 262 9.77 15.99 2.32
C TYR A 262 9.07 16.84 3.39
N ASN A 263 8.34 16.23 4.33
CA ASN A 263 7.49 16.91 5.30
C ASN A 263 6.53 17.93 4.64
N ALA A 264 5.94 17.52 3.51
CA ALA A 264 4.96 18.31 2.77
C ALA A 264 3.66 18.44 3.56
N PRO A 265 3.07 19.64 3.70
CA PRO A 265 1.74 19.79 4.30
C PRO A 265 0.73 18.92 3.55
N THR A 266 0.06 18.03 4.29
CA THR A 266 -0.90 17.06 3.74
C THR A 266 -2.26 17.35 4.36
N ALA A 267 -3.29 17.46 3.53
CA ALA A 267 -4.64 17.75 3.97
C ALA A 267 -5.22 16.52 4.69
N TRP A 268 -5.94 16.78 5.79
CA TRP A 268 -6.80 15.78 6.40
C TRP A 268 -8.02 15.59 5.51
N VAL A 269 -8.25 14.36 5.04
CA VAL A 269 -9.37 14.06 4.15
C VAL A 269 -10.46 13.34 4.95
N GLU A 270 -11.68 13.85 4.84
CA GLU A 270 -12.89 13.22 5.38
C GLU A 270 -13.09 11.81 4.79
N ASN A 271 -13.55 10.84 5.56
CA ASN A 271 -13.95 9.51 5.07
C ASN A 271 -15.48 9.33 5.07
N GLN A 272 -15.98 8.12 4.77
CA GLN A 272 -17.43 7.86 4.72
C GLN A 272 -18.12 8.01 6.09
N ALA A 273 -17.37 7.97 7.20
CA ALA A 273 -17.87 8.17 8.56
C ALA A 273 -17.83 9.64 9.03
N GLY A 274 -17.52 10.60 8.14
CA GLY A 274 -17.36 12.01 8.51
C GLY A 274 -16.13 12.27 9.39
N LYS A 275 -15.13 11.37 9.38
CA LYS A 275 -13.88 11.52 10.14
C LYS A 275 -12.73 11.89 9.23
N TYR A 276 -11.90 12.80 9.70
CA TYR A 276 -10.80 13.36 8.95
C TYR A 276 -9.53 12.58 9.28
N THR A 277 -8.83 12.11 8.25
CA THR A 277 -7.71 11.17 8.38
C THR A 277 -6.51 11.59 7.52
N LEU A 278 -5.33 11.13 7.92
CA LEU A 278 -4.10 11.21 7.15
C LEU A 278 -3.68 9.81 6.66
N PRO A 279 -2.81 9.70 5.63
CA PRO A 279 -2.54 8.45 4.93
C PRO A 279 -1.52 7.55 5.65
N TYR A 280 -1.58 7.44 6.98
CA TYR A 280 -0.65 6.58 7.73
C TYR A 280 -1.05 5.10 7.61
N ALA A 281 -0.10 4.19 7.85
CA ALA A 281 -0.31 2.75 7.64
C ALA A 281 -1.56 2.19 8.33
N ALA A 282 -1.88 2.64 9.56
CA ALA A 282 -3.10 2.24 10.25
C ALA A 282 -4.38 2.63 9.49
N ASN A 283 -4.41 3.85 8.94
CA ASN A 283 -5.55 4.39 8.19
C ASN A 283 -5.67 3.76 6.79
N ILE A 284 -4.53 3.46 6.14
CA ILE A 284 -4.45 2.70 4.89
C ILE A 284 -4.98 1.27 5.09
N ALA A 285 -4.46 0.58 6.11
CA ALA A 285 -4.86 -0.81 6.42
C ALA A 285 -6.36 -0.90 6.74
N ALA A 286 -6.90 0.04 7.53
CA ALA A 286 -8.33 0.14 7.80
C ALA A 286 -9.15 0.33 6.51
N ALA A 287 -8.71 1.24 5.62
CA ALA A 287 -9.39 1.50 4.35
C ALA A 287 -9.42 0.26 3.42
N LEU A 288 -8.30 -0.44 3.29
CA LEU A 288 -8.16 -1.60 2.41
C LEU A 288 -8.88 -2.87 2.90
N THR A 289 -9.47 -2.89 4.10
CA THR A 289 -10.42 -3.96 4.52
C THR A 289 -11.66 -4.06 3.62
N LYS A 290 -11.90 -3.05 2.77
CA LYS A 290 -12.98 -3.01 1.77
C LYS A 290 -12.47 -2.97 0.33
N ALA A 291 -11.18 -3.25 0.10
CA ALA A 291 -10.65 -3.45 -1.24
C ALA A 291 -11.08 -4.83 -1.77
N ASN A 292 -11.52 -4.87 -3.02
CA ASN A 292 -11.76 -6.11 -3.74
C ASN A 292 -10.64 -6.35 -4.77
N LEU A 293 -10.43 -7.62 -5.10
CA LEU A 293 -9.57 -8.06 -6.20
C LEU A 293 -10.46 -8.57 -7.33
N ARG A 294 -10.26 -8.06 -8.54
CA ARG A 294 -10.88 -8.63 -9.75
C ARG A 294 -10.23 -10.01 -10.08
N PRO A 295 -10.81 -10.84 -10.97
CA PRO A 295 -10.28 -12.17 -11.27
C PRO A 295 -8.82 -12.20 -11.77
N ASP A 296 -8.38 -11.13 -12.44
CA ASP A 296 -7.01 -10.91 -12.91
C ASP A 296 -6.05 -10.36 -11.83
N LEU A 297 -6.54 -10.21 -10.59
CA LEU A 297 -5.94 -9.48 -9.46
C LEU A 297 -5.91 -7.95 -9.58
N SER A 298 -6.52 -7.33 -10.60
CA SER A 298 -6.64 -5.86 -10.65
C SER A 298 -7.50 -5.29 -9.51
N GLN A 299 -7.31 -4.02 -9.19
CA GLN A 299 -7.96 -3.39 -8.04
C GLN A 299 -9.40 -3.05 -8.35
N GLU A 300 -10.26 -3.25 -7.36
CA GLU A 300 -11.57 -2.63 -7.29
C GLU A 300 -11.64 -1.94 -5.92
N LEU A 301 -11.70 -0.60 -5.97
CA LEU A 301 -11.47 0.28 -4.81
C LEU A 301 -12.72 1.08 -4.40
N SER A 302 -13.88 0.90 -5.04
CA SER A 302 -15.11 1.61 -4.64
C SER A 302 -15.50 1.34 -3.19
N GLY A 303 -15.28 0.11 -2.70
CA GLY A 303 -15.45 -0.24 -1.29
C GLY A 303 -14.48 0.50 -0.36
N VAL A 304 -13.27 0.83 -0.82
CA VAL A 304 -12.26 1.61 -0.08
C VAL A 304 -12.68 3.07 0.02
N TYR A 305 -13.12 3.66 -1.11
CA TYR A 305 -13.56 5.05 -1.20
C TYR A 305 -14.82 5.32 -0.34
N ALA A 306 -15.68 4.31 -0.20
CA ALA A 306 -16.90 4.31 0.60
C ALA A 306 -16.75 3.57 1.95
N ASN A 307 -15.54 3.30 2.43
CA ASN A 307 -15.34 2.52 3.65
C ASN A 307 -15.84 3.29 4.90
N PRO A 308 -16.83 2.73 5.66
CA PRO A 308 -17.42 3.40 6.82
C PRO A 308 -16.61 3.26 8.12
N ASP A 309 -15.42 2.65 8.10
CA ASP A 309 -14.51 2.67 9.26
C ASP A 309 -14.05 4.11 9.54
N PRO A 310 -14.24 4.67 10.75
CA PRO A 310 -13.81 6.03 11.08
C PRO A 310 -12.29 6.25 10.97
N SER A 311 -11.50 5.19 10.92
CA SER A 311 -10.05 5.19 10.76
C SER A 311 -9.62 5.18 9.29
N ALA A 312 -10.48 4.82 8.34
CA ALA A 312 -10.10 4.63 6.94
C ALA A 312 -9.61 5.93 6.29
N TYR A 313 -8.46 5.90 5.61
CA TYR A 313 -8.06 6.96 4.67
C TYR A 313 -8.66 6.70 3.28
N PRO A 314 -9.44 7.63 2.70
CA PRO A 314 -10.34 7.34 1.58
C PRO A 314 -9.67 7.28 0.21
N ILE A 315 -8.37 7.57 0.08
CA ILE A 315 -7.62 7.52 -1.19
C ILE A 315 -6.48 6.48 -1.11
N SER A 316 -6.78 5.35 -0.46
CA SER A 316 -5.85 4.22 -0.30
C SER A 316 -5.90 3.26 -1.49
N ALA A 317 -4.76 2.65 -1.80
CA ALA A 317 -4.59 1.69 -2.89
C ALA A 317 -3.47 0.70 -2.55
N TYR A 318 -3.15 -0.21 -3.48
CA TYR A 318 -1.92 -1.00 -3.45
C TYR A 318 -1.13 -0.85 -4.75
N SER A 319 0.04 -1.45 -4.84
CA SER A 319 0.83 -1.57 -6.08
C SER A 319 1.06 -3.05 -6.41
N TYR A 320 1.57 -3.28 -7.62
CA TYR A 320 1.97 -4.58 -8.11
C TYR A 320 3.40 -4.58 -8.64
N LEU A 321 4.12 -5.64 -8.31
CA LEU A 321 5.10 -6.21 -9.22
C LEU A 321 4.35 -6.93 -10.34
N MET A 322 4.66 -6.61 -11.59
CA MET A 322 4.22 -7.35 -12.78
C MET A 322 5.35 -8.25 -13.26
N THR A 323 5.11 -9.57 -13.27
CA THR A 323 6.12 -10.59 -13.62
C THR A 323 5.56 -11.60 -14.63
N PRO A 324 6.41 -12.39 -15.31
CA PRO A 324 5.96 -13.53 -16.09
C PRO A 324 5.31 -14.59 -15.21
N CYS A 325 4.58 -15.52 -15.82
CA CYS A 325 4.09 -16.72 -15.15
C CYS A 325 3.85 -17.85 -16.15
N GLY A 326 4.19 -19.07 -15.74
CA GLY A 326 4.02 -20.26 -16.57
C GLY A 326 2.57 -20.66 -16.74
N ALA A 327 1.81 -20.72 -15.64
CA ALA A 327 0.41 -21.16 -15.66
C ALA A 327 -0.40 -20.62 -14.45
N GLY A 328 -1.71 -20.89 -14.47
CA GLY A 328 -2.62 -20.63 -13.33
C GLY A 328 -3.48 -19.38 -13.45
N ARG A 329 -3.27 -18.54 -14.47
CA ARG A 329 -4.13 -17.40 -14.84
C ARG A 329 -4.18 -17.27 -16.37
N ASP A 330 -5.26 -16.70 -16.90
CA ASP A 330 -5.46 -16.50 -18.35
C ASP A 330 -4.44 -15.54 -18.98
N THR A 331 -3.81 -14.70 -18.16
CA THR A 331 -2.72 -13.79 -18.55
C THR A 331 -1.35 -14.46 -18.60
N CYS A 332 -1.19 -15.68 -18.06
CA CYS A 332 0.09 -16.41 -18.04
C CYS A 332 0.40 -17.04 -19.41
N LYS A 333 1.64 -16.86 -19.87
CA LYS A 333 2.11 -17.33 -21.19
C LYS A 333 3.53 -17.92 -21.17
N GLY A 334 4.17 -17.99 -20.01
CA GLY A 334 5.55 -18.44 -19.86
C GLY A 334 6.24 -17.81 -18.64
N GLY A 335 7.15 -18.55 -18.01
CA GLY A 335 8.09 -18.03 -17.02
C GLY A 335 9.28 -17.33 -17.69
N TYR A 336 10.35 -17.08 -16.93
CA TYR A 336 11.62 -16.64 -17.51
C TYR A 336 12.27 -17.78 -18.32
N PRO A 337 12.82 -17.51 -19.52
CA PRO A 337 13.63 -18.49 -20.25
C PRO A 337 14.93 -18.87 -19.53
N ASP A 338 15.46 -17.94 -18.72
CA ASP A 338 16.62 -18.14 -17.86
C ASP A 338 16.15 -18.55 -16.45
N GLY A 339 16.51 -19.77 -16.03
CA GLY A 339 16.20 -20.29 -14.70
C GLY A 339 16.82 -19.45 -13.58
N ALA A 340 18.05 -18.95 -13.77
CA ALA A 340 18.72 -18.14 -12.76
C ALA A 340 18.02 -16.80 -12.53
N LYS A 341 17.35 -16.24 -13.55
CA LYS A 341 16.46 -15.07 -13.38
C LYS A 341 15.15 -15.41 -12.69
N ALA A 342 14.60 -16.60 -12.92
CA ALA A 342 13.44 -17.07 -12.17
C ALA A 342 13.77 -17.22 -10.68
N ASP A 343 14.91 -17.84 -10.36
CA ASP A 343 15.37 -18.00 -8.97
C ASP A 343 15.61 -16.63 -8.31
N THR A 344 16.31 -15.69 -8.96
CA THR A 344 16.46 -14.31 -8.45
C THR A 344 15.12 -13.63 -8.22
N MET A 345 14.18 -13.73 -9.17
CA MET A 345 12.87 -13.08 -9.03
C MET A 345 12.05 -13.71 -7.89
N THR A 346 12.10 -15.04 -7.70
CA THR A 346 11.42 -15.67 -6.57
C THR A 346 12.00 -15.26 -5.21
N ALA A 347 13.32 -15.16 -5.12
CA ALA A 347 14.01 -14.67 -3.92
C ALA A 347 13.70 -13.19 -3.64
N PHE A 348 13.57 -12.36 -4.68
CA PHE A 348 13.15 -10.97 -4.54
C PHE A 348 11.68 -10.85 -4.11
N ILE A 349 10.76 -11.61 -4.71
CA ILE A 349 9.35 -11.65 -4.29
C ILE A 349 9.22 -12.13 -2.84
N GLU A 350 10.01 -13.12 -2.40
CA GLU A 350 10.03 -13.55 -0.99
C GLU A 350 10.59 -12.46 -0.07
N HIS A 351 11.63 -11.75 -0.49
CA HIS A 351 12.11 -10.58 0.25
C HIS A 351 11.00 -9.54 0.43
N VAL A 352 10.35 -9.13 -0.65
CA VAL A 352 9.27 -8.12 -0.61
C VAL A 352 8.12 -8.61 0.27
N ALA A 353 7.73 -9.88 0.19
CA ALA A 353 6.66 -10.46 1.01
C ALA A 353 6.93 -10.44 2.52
N CYS A 354 8.21 -10.49 2.92
CA CYS A 354 8.64 -10.66 4.31
C CYS A 354 9.50 -9.50 4.82
N ASP A 355 10.83 -9.58 4.72
CA ASP A 355 11.73 -8.58 5.32
C ASP A 355 11.51 -7.17 4.74
N GLY A 356 11.12 -7.08 3.47
CA GLY A 356 10.79 -5.83 2.79
C GLY A 356 9.56 -5.12 3.37
N GLN A 357 8.71 -5.79 4.16
CA GLN A 357 7.56 -5.16 4.81
C GLN A 357 7.91 -4.42 6.12
N ILE A 358 9.10 -4.67 6.69
CA ILE A 358 9.52 -4.13 8.00
C ILE A 358 9.50 -2.59 8.03
N ASN A 359 9.99 -1.97 6.95
CA ASN A 359 10.20 -0.51 6.89
C ASN A 359 9.00 0.27 6.32
N MET A 360 7.99 -0.40 5.76
CA MET A 360 6.95 0.24 4.94
C MET A 360 6.20 1.37 5.68
N ALA A 361 5.75 1.12 6.91
CA ALA A 361 5.13 2.15 7.75
C ALA A 361 6.07 3.32 8.09
N ARG A 362 7.37 3.10 8.20
CA ARG A 362 8.35 4.16 8.46
C ARG A 362 8.44 5.09 7.26
N ILE A 363 8.54 4.54 6.04
CA ILE A 363 8.69 5.32 4.80
C ILE A 363 7.37 5.78 4.18
N GLY A 364 6.22 5.45 4.78
CA GLY A 364 4.90 6.05 4.46
C GLY A 364 3.88 5.15 3.77
N TYR A 365 4.22 3.89 3.53
CA TYR A 365 3.29 2.87 3.04
C TYR A 365 2.64 2.11 4.22
N SER A 366 1.77 1.14 3.93
CA SER A 366 1.32 0.14 4.89
C SER A 366 1.86 -1.24 4.51
N PRO A 367 2.37 -2.04 5.47
CA PRO A 367 2.80 -3.39 5.19
C PRO A 367 1.61 -4.28 4.79
N LEU A 368 1.85 -5.23 3.88
CA LEU A 368 0.84 -6.16 3.39
C LEU A 368 0.27 -7.03 4.53
N PRO A 369 -1.05 -7.28 4.56
CA PRO A 369 -1.64 -8.28 5.45
C PRO A 369 -1.17 -9.71 5.07
N PRO A 370 -1.19 -10.68 6.01
CA PRO A 370 -0.59 -12.00 5.81
C PRO A 370 -1.07 -12.76 4.57
N ASN A 371 -2.35 -12.59 4.19
CA ASN A 371 -2.93 -13.22 3.00
C ASN A 371 -2.36 -12.65 1.69
N LEU A 372 -2.01 -11.36 1.63
CA LEU A 372 -1.39 -10.76 0.44
C LEU A 372 0.10 -11.13 0.36
N SER A 373 0.83 -11.16 1.48
CA SER A 373 2.18 -11.78 1.52
C SER A 373 2.14 -13.25 1.06
N GLN A 374 1.12 -14.01 1.44
CA GLN A 374 0.97 -15.40 0.98
C GLN A 374 0.66 -15.49 -0.54
N GLU A 375 -0.10 -14.55 -1.10
CA GLU A 375 -0.32 -14.49 -2.55
C GLU A 375 0.98 -14.21 -3.34
N MET A 376 1.96 -13.52 -2.74
CA MET A 376 3.30 -13.41 -3.33
C MET A 376 4.00 -14.78 -3.47
N MET A 377 3.81 -15.70 -2.51
CA MET A 377 4.34 -17.06 -2.62
C MET A 377 3.55 -17.91 -3.62
N ASN A 378 2.25 -17.66 -3.78
CA ASN A 378 1.44 -18.24 -4.84
C ASN A 378 1.89 -17.73 -6.23
N ALA A 379 2.34 -16.48 -6.33
CA ALA A 379 2.94 -15.94 -7.55
C ALA A 379 4.27 -16.61 -7.90
N ASN A 380 5.12 -16.89 -6.90
CA ASN A 380 6.33 -17.71 -7.09
C ASN A 380 6.01 -19.12 -7.59
N ALA A 381 4.93 -19.74 -7.10
CA ALA A 381 4.46 -21.04 -7.58
C ALA A 381 3.97 -20.98 -9.04
N ARG A 382 3.22 -19.93 -9.42
CA ARG A 382 2.80 -19.71 -10.83
C ARG A 382 3.97 -19.38 -11.77
N LEU A 383 5.03 -18.76 -11.26
CA LEU A 383 6.24 -18.46 -12.01
C LEU A 383 7.07 -19.72 -12.30
N THR A 384 7.24 -20.60 -11.31
CA THR A 384 8.21 -21.71 -11.35
C THR A 384 7.59 -23.11 -11.51
N GLY A 385 6.29 -23.27 -11.25
CA GLY A 385 5.64 -24.57 -11.10
C GLY A 385 5.98 -25.32 -9.80
N ARG A 386 6.86 -24.77 -8.95
CA ARG A 386 7.20 -25.32 -7.62
C ARG A 386 6.05 -25.02 -6.62
N PRO A 387 5.82 -25.83 -5.57
CA PRO A 387 4.80 -25.53 -4.55
C PRO A 387 5.04 -24.20 -3.83
N ALA A 388 3.96 -23.49 -3.47
CA ALA A 388 4.03 -22.22 -2.76
C ALA A 388 4.54 -22.42 -1.32
N LYS A 389 5.56 -21.65 -0.93
CA LYS A 389 6.03 -21.57 0.46
C LYS A 389 4.91 -21.04 1.35
N GLN A 390 4.69 -21.68 2.49
CA GLN A 390 3.71 -21.24 3.49
C GLN A 390 4.36 -20.27 4.47
N LEU A 391 3.86 -19.04 4.53
CA LEU A 391 4.37 -17.96 5.38
C LEU A 391 3.67 -17.96 6.74
N ASN A 392 4.43 -17.66 7.79
CA ASN A 392 3.95 -17.51 9.15
C ASN A 392 4.91 -16.63 9.98
N ALA A 393 4.51 -16.30 11.21
CA ALA A 393 5.32 -15.48 12.12
C ALA A 393 6.69 -16.09 12.49
N GLY A 394 6.92 -17.39 12.24
CA GLY A 394 8.20 -18.06 12.48
C GLY A 394 9.20 -17.95 11.32
N ASN A 395 8.73 -17.72 10.09
CA ASN A 395 9.58 -17.72 8.88
C ASN A 395 9.47 -16.45 8.01
N CYS A 396 8.64 -15.48 8.40
CA CYS A 396 8.42 -14.23 7.69
C CYS A 396 8.54 -13.04 8.66
N ALA A 397 9.38 -12.06 8.34
CA ALA A 397 9.62 -10.90 9.20
C ALA A 397 8.62 -9.75 9.01
N ASN A 398 7.65 -9.87 8.09
CA ASN A 398 6.58 -8.90 7.92
C ASN A 398 5.82 -8.72 9.27
N PRO A 399 5.73 -7.49 9.81
CA PRO A 399 5.14 -7.24 11.13
C PRO A 399 3.67 -7.66 11.25
N THR A 400 2.92 -7.78 10.14
CA THR A 400 1.49 -8.12 10.17
C THR A 400 1.23 -9.57 10.61
N PHE A 401 2.16 -10.50 10.36
CA PHE A 401 2.12 -11.85 10.94
C PHE A 401 2.23 -11.87 12.46
N ARG A 402 2.61 -10.74 13.09
CA ARG A 402 2.71 -10.56 14.54
C ARG A 402 1.68 -9.55 15.07
N GLY A 403 0.64 -9.24 14.28
CA GLY A 403 -0.42 -8.31 14.67
C GLY A 403 0.00 -6.84 14.76
N SER A 404 1.07 -6.45 14.05
CA SER A 404 1.60 -5.08 14.04
C SER A 404 1.72 -4.53 12.62
N LEU A 405 1.65 -3.20 12.47
CA LEU A 405 1.96 -2.50 11.22
C LEU A 405 3.38 -1.94 11.20
N GLY A 406 4.21 -2.23 12.21
CA GLY A 406 5.58 -1.75 12.30
C GLY A 406 5.72 -0.31 12.82
N ALA A 407 6.96 0.19 12.85
CA ALA A 407 7.27 1.49 13.41
C ALA A 407 6.84 2.64 12.47
N GLY A 408 6.19 3.66 13.01
CA GLY A 408 5.70 4.83 12.25
C GLY A 408 4.32 4.66 11.61
N ALA A 409 3.58 3.60 12.00
CA ALA A 409 2.27 3.25 11.45
C ALA A 409 1.09 4.11 11.92
N THR A 410 1.21 4.75 13.09
CA THR A 410 0.13 5.53 13.72
C THR A 410 0.14 6.97 13.20
N ALA A 411 -1.01 7.48 12.76
CA ALA A 411 -1.19 8.90 12.48
C ALA A 411 -1.03 9.76 13.75
N PRO A 412 -0.66 11.06 13.61
CA PRO A 412 -0.94 12.02 14.67
C PRO A 412 -2.44 12.09 14.97
N GLN A 413 -2.82 12.65 16.11
CA GLN A 413 -4.22 12.97 16.38
C GLN A 413 -4.66 14.16 15.52
N ASP A 414 -5.91 14.14 15.06
CA ASP A 414 -6.53 15.31 14.42
C ASP A 414 -6.53 16.48 15.41
N PRO A 415 -5.88 17.62 15.09
CA PRO A 415 -5.82 18.77 15.99
C PRO A 415 -7.21 19.33 16.32
N PHE A 416 -8.21 19.09 15.47
CA PHE A 416 -9.59 19.53 15.71
C PHE A 416 -10.39 18.56 16.59
N ALA A 417 -9.97 17.29 16.74
CA ALA A 417 -10.68 16.32 17.57
C ALA A 417 -10.79 16.77 19.04
N ALA A 418 -9.74 17.40 19.58
CA ALA A 418 -9.74 17.97 20.93
C ALA A 418 -10.69 19.18 21.09
N MET A 419 -11.10 19.82 19.98
CA MET A 419 -12.05 20.94 19.93
C MET A 419 -13.48 20.49 19.62
N GLY A 420 -13.78 19.18 19.67
CA GLY A 420 -15.07 18.61 19.32
C GLY A 420 -15.19 18.19 17.84
N GLY A 421 -14.10 18.25 17.08
CA GLY A 421 -14.05 17.92 15.65
C GLY A 421 -14.52 19.03 14.73
N VAL A 422 -14.41 18.79 13.42
CA VAL A 422 -14.89 19.71 12.36
C VAL A 422 -16.39 20.05 12.53
N ASP A 423 -17.20 19.10 13.03
CA ASP A 423 -18.63 19.31 13.31
C ASP A 423 -18.88 20.44 14.33
N ALA A 424 -18.09 20.50 15.39
CA ALA A 424 -18.22 21.54 16.42
C ALA A 424 -17.75 22.92 15.91
N LEU A 425 -16.77 22.94 15.01
CA LEU A 425 -16.23 24.16 14.38
C LEU A 425 -17.14 24.71 13.27
N THR A 426 -17.87 23.82 12.57
CA THR A 426 -18.87 24.19 11.54
C THR A 426 -20.20 24.60 12.14
N HIS A 427 -20.61 24.00 13.27
CA HIS A 427 -21.91 24.21 13.90
C HIS A 427 -21.81 24.58 15.39
N PRO A 428 -21.18 25.72 15.75
CA PRO A 428 -20.89 26.10 17.14
C PRO A 428 -22.11 26.36 18.04
N GLY A 429 -23.34 26.24 17.54
CA GLY A 429 -24.59 26.48 18.28
C GLY A 429 -25.26 25.26 18.92
N ASN A 430 -24.84 24.03 18.61
CA ASN A 430 -25.51 22.79 19.10
C ASN A 430 -24.72 22.02 20.18
N GLY A 431 -23.62 22.59 20.69
CA GLY A 431 -22.87 22.04 21.82
C GLY A 431 -23.66 22.14 23.12
N GLY A 432 -24.43 21.11 23.45
CA GLY A 432 -25.24 21.08 24.67
C GLY A 432 -24.40 21.18 25.94
N GLY A 433 -24.73 22.15 26.79
CA GLY A 433 -24.23 22.21 28.17
C GLY A 433 -24.61 20.95 28.97
N PRO A 434 -24.03 20.74 30.17
CA PRO A 434 -24.18 19.50 30.92
C PRO A 434 -25.65 19.22 31.21
N LYS A 435 -26.20 18.17 30.58
CA LYS A 435 -27.57 17.72 30.84
C LYS A 435 -27.67 17.16 32.26
N ALA A 436 -28.24 17.96 33.15
CA ALA A 436 -28.69 17.51 34.46
C ALA A 436 -29.65 16.32 34.31
N GLY A 437 -29.59 15.38 35.25
CA GLY A 437 -30.23 14.08 35.12
C GLY A 437 -31.75 14.14 35.02
N ALA A 438 -32.31 13.33 34.12
CA ALA A 438 -33.73 12.99 34.07
C ALA A 438 -33.91 11.50 34.43
N LYS A 439 -34.94 11.20 35.23
CA LYS A 439 -35.12 9.92 35.92
C LYS A 439 -35.62 8.81 34.99
N GLU A 440 -35.27 7.56 35.34
CA GLU A 440 -35.90 6.36 34.78
C GLU A 440 -37.39 6.26 35.16
N GLY A 441 -38.18 5.69 34.26
CA GLY A 441 -39.61 5.37 34.40
C GLY A 441 -39.99 4.31 33.37
N PRO A 442 -40.97 3.42 33.64
CA PRO A 442 -40.64 2.00 33.68
C PRO A 442 -40.91 1.18 32.40
N LYS A 443 -40.25 0.02 32.35
CA LYS A 443 -40.39 -1.03 31.34
C LYS A 443 -41.83 -1.57 31.24
N SER A 444 -42.25 -1.96 30.04
CA SER A 444 -43.30 -2.96 29.81
C SER A 444 -42.73 -4.14 29.01
N SER A 445 -43.30 -5.33 29.19
CA SER A 445 -42.69 -6.60 28.76
C SER A 445 -43.70 -7.61 28.23
N ALA A 446 -43.45 -8.09 27.00
CA ALA A 446 -43.95 -9.34 26.39
C ALA A 446 -43.01 -9.59 25.17
N GLY A 447 -42.49 -10.77 24.84
CA GLY A 447 -42.88 -12.14 25.21
C GLY A 447 -43.96 -12.68 24.25
N ALA A 448 -43.76 -13.73 23.46
CA ALA A 448 -42.58 -14.52 23.09
C ALA A 448 -42.94 -15.37 21.84
N GLN A 449 -41.97 -15.83 21.05
CA GLN A 449 -41.96 -17.23 20.53
C GLN A 449 -40.69 -17.56 19.75
N ALA A 450 -40.27 -18.82 19.84
CA ALA A 450 -39.19 -19.43 19.10
C ALA A 450 -39.69 -20.72 18.42
N SER A 451 -39.04 -21.15 17.34
CA SER A 451 -39.21 -22.46 16.73
C SER A 451 -37.86 -23.03 16.29
N ASN A 452 -37.66 -24.34 16.45
CA ASN A 452 -36.34 -24.99 16.43
C ASN A 452 -36.33 -26.26 15.55
N GLY A 453 -35.25 -26.47 14.79
CA GLY A 453 -34.75 -27.76 14.26
C GLY A 453 -35.46 -28.39 13.04
N PRO A 454 -34.95 -29.51 12.46
CA PRO A 454 -33.68 -30.26 12.69
C PRO A 454 -32.74 -30.32 11.44
N GLY A 455 -31.56 -30.99 11.39
CA GLY A 455 -30.77 -31.63 12.48
C GLY A 455 -29.92 -32.89 12.13
N ALA A 456 -29.29 -33.03 10.95
CA ALA A 456 -28.46 -34.20 10.55
C ALA A 456 -27.43 -33.83 9.46
N SER A 457 -26.26 -34.48 9.25
CA SER A 457 -25.47 -35.47 10.04
C SER A 457 -24.01 -35.48 9.52
N SER A 458 -23.04 -35.92 10.33
CA SER A 458 -21.59 -35.88 10.05
C SER A 458 -21.02 -37.02 9.20
N SER A 459 -19.96 -36.73 8.42
CA SER A 459 -18.96 -37.73 7.98
C SER A 459 -17.56 -37.08 7.86
N ASN A 460 -16.55 -37.67 8.52
CA ASN A 460 -15.18 -37.14 8.62
C ASN A 460 -14.24 -37.68 7.52
N GLY A 461 -13.27 -36.86 7.08
CA GLY A 461 -12.10 -37.28 6.28
C GLY A 461 -11.56 -36.15 5.39
N PRO A 462 -10.25 -36.08 5.13
CA PRO A 462 -9.36 -35.20 5.91
C PRO A 462 -8.90 -33.90 5.21
N ASP A 463 -8.26 -33.04 5.99
CA ASP A 463 -7.80 -31.67 5.73
C ASP A 463 -7.23 -31.34 4.35
N ALA A 464 -7.71 -30.23 3.78
CA ALA A 464 -6.98 -29.41 2.79
C ALA A 464 -7.56 -27.97 2.64
N SER A 465 -7.91 -27.26 3.72
CA SER A 465 -8.66 -26.00 3.59
C SER A 465 -8.49 -24.94 4.71
N GLU A 466 -7.29 -24.38 4.90
CA GLU A 466 -7.10 -23.04 5.51
C GLU A 466 -5.92 -22.26 4.91
N ALA A 467 -5.99 -21.90 3.60
CA ALA A 467 -5.13 -20.87 2.98
C ALA A 467 -5.59 -20.45 1.55
N ASN A 468 -6.89 -20.26 1.31
CA ASN A 468 -7.40 -20.04 -0.05
C ASN A 468 -7.37 -18.57 -0.53
N GLY A 469 -6.17 -18.10 -0.88
CA GLY A 469 -6.00 -17.12 -1.94
C GLY A 469 -5.80 -17.83 -3.29
N GLY A 470 -6.88 -18.03 -4.06
CA GLY A 470 -6.81 -18.59 -5.42
C GLY A 470 -6.98 -20.11 -5.54
N SER A 471 -8.21 -20.60 -5.36
CA SER A 471 -8.62 -21.95 -5.81
C SER A 471 -9.10 -21.93 -7.27
N ARG A 472 -8.99 -23.07 -7.96
CA ARG A 472 -9.39 -23.24 -9.37
C ARG A 472 -10.90 -23.09 -9.61
N ASP A 473 -11.75 -23.26 -8.59
CA ASP A 473 -13.21 -23.27 -8.73
C ASP A 473 -13.86 -21.95 -8.26
N TRP A 474 -13.38 -20.85 -8.85
CA TRP A 474 -13.66 -19.47 -8.44
C TRP A 474 -15.11 -18.99 -8.63
N ARG A 475 -15.99 -19.79 -9.27
CA ARG A 475 -17.39 -19.39 -9.51
C ARG A 475 -18.30 -19.56 -8.30
N ASN A 476 -17.92 -20.38 -7.33
CA ASN A 476 -18.71 -20.68 -6.12
C ASN A 476 -17.95 -20.33 -4.81
N ALA A 477 -16.79 -19.67 -4.90
CA ALA A 477 -16.11 -19.18 -3.72
C ALA A 477 -16.84 -17.93 -3.20
N GLU A 478 -17.37 -17.98 -1.98
CA GLU A 478 -17.84 -16.77 -1.31
C GLU A 478 -16.70 -15.75 -1.25
N PRO A 479 -16.96 -14.45 -1.48
CA PRO A 479 -15.93 -13.44 -1.34
C PRO A 479 -15.40 -13.51 0.10
N ALA A 480 -14.07 -13.56 0.24
CA ALA A 480 -13.41 -13.54 1.54
C ALA A 480 -13.63 -12.18 2.21
N ALA A 481 -14.80 -12.00 2.81
CA ALA A 481 -15.09 -10.88 3.66
C ALA A 481 -14.02 -10.83 4.75
N TYR A 482 -13.46 -9.64 4.97
CA TYR A 482 -12.69 -9.37 6.18
C TYR A 482 -13.63 -9.55 7.38
N GLN A 483 -13.69 -10.77 7.91
CA GLN A 483 -14.21 -11.02 9.24
C GLN A 483 -13.19 -10.44 10.21
N GLY A 484 -13.41 -9.17 10.55
CA GLY A 484 -12.78 -8.57 11.71
C GLY A 484 -13.20 -9.37 12.93
N SER A 485 -12.36 -10.33 13.34
CA SER A 485 -12.52 -11.05 14.59
C SER A 485 -12.54 -10.00 15.71
N GLY A 486 -13.68 -9.93 16.41
CA GLY A 486 -14.05 -8.76 17.19
C GLY A 486 -13.05 -8.43 18.30
N LEU A 487 -13.17 -7.20 18.83
CA LEU A 487 -12.39 -6.63 19.93
C LEU A 487 -12.63 -7.32 21.30
N GLY A 488 -12.58 -8.66 21.34
CA GLY A 488 -12.73 -9.50 22.53
C GLY A 488 -11.39 -10.02 23.02
N GLY A 489 -10.59 -9.17 23.68
CA GLY A 489 -9.29 -9.62 24.21
C GLY A 489 -8.44 -8.58 24.96
N PHE A 490 -8.73 -7.27 24.81
CA PHE A 490 -7.89 -6.20 25.37
C PHE A 490 -7.81 -6.14 26.91
N GLY A 491 -8.71 -6.78 27.65
CA GLY A 491 -8.75 -6.71 29.12
C GLY A 491 -7.72 -7.56 29.86
N ALA A 492 -7.50 -8.82 29.43
CA ALA A 492 -6.74 -9.79 30.22
C ALA A 492 -5.22 -9.58 30.16
N TRP A 493 -4.69 -9.22 28.98
CA TRP A 493 -3.25 -9.00 28.78
C TRP A 493 -2.74 -7.73 29.46
N ALA A 494 -3.54 -6.66 29.48
CA ALA A 494 -3.18 -5.41 30.16
C ALA A 494 -2.99 -5.62 31.68
N ALA A 495 -3.84 -6.45 32.31
CA ALA A 495 -3.72 -6.78 33.73
C ALA A 495 -2.47 -7.61 34.04
N LEU A 496 -2.13 -8.59 33.20
CA LEU A 496 -0.93 -9.43 33.36
C LEU A 496 0.37 -8.64 33.22
N VAL A 497 0.44 -7.71 32.25
CA VAL A 497 1.61 -6.84 32.06
C VAL A 497 1.78 -5.85 33.22
N LEU A 498 0.69 -5.28 33.76
CA LEU A 498 0.76 -4.43 34.96
C LEU A 498 1.24 -5.22 36.20
N PHE A 499 0.75 -6.45 36.38
CA PHE A 499 1.12 -7.27 37.53
C PHE A 499 2.62 -7.65 37.51
N ALA A 500 3.14 -8.03 36.34
CA ALA A 500 4.57 -8.32 36.16
C ALA A 500 5.45 -7.08 36.41
N ALA A 501 5.05 -5.91 35.89
CA ALA A 501 5.80 -4.65 36.03
C ALA A 501 5.89 -4.16 37.49
N ILE A 502 4.89 -4.45 38.33
CA ILE A 502 4.85 -4.01 39.73
C ILE A 502 5.51 -5.03 40.68
N CYS A 503 5.29 -6.33 40.49
CA CYS A 503 5.77 -7.35 41.43
C CYS A 503 7.27 -7.65 41.30
N VAL A 504 7.83 -7.67 40.08
CA VAL A 504 9.25 -8.04 39.85
C VAL A 504 10.23 -7.08 40.55
N PRO A 505 10.09 -5.74 40.48
CA PRO A 505 10.97 -4.82 41.20
C PRO A 505 10.93 -4.97 42.73
N LEU A 506 9.77 -5.35 43.28
CA LEU A 506 9.59 -5.52 44.73
C LEU A 506 10.25 -6.80 45.26
N VAL A 507 10.12 -7.91 44.52
CA VAL A 507 10.80 -9.18 44.88
C VAL A 507 12.32 -9.03 44.80
N VAL A 508 12.85 -8.40 43.74
CA VAL A 508 14.29 -8.13 43.59
C VAL A 508 14.82 -7.23 44.72
N ARG A 509 14.10 -6.17 45.10
CA ARG A 509 14.49 -5.32 46.26
C ARG A 509 14.46 -6.07 47.59
N GLY A 510 13.52 -7.00 47.78
CA GLY A 510 13.44 -7.84 48.98
C GLY A 510 14.64 -8.79 49.11
N ILE A 511 15.02 -9.44 48.01
CA ILE A 511 16.15 -10.39 47.98
C ILE A 511 17.48 -9.66 48.20
N VAL A 512 17.73 -8.54 47.51
CA VAL A 512 18.97 -7.75 47.66
C VAL A 512 19.14 -7.18 49.08
N ARG A 513 18.05 -6.82 49.76
CA ARG A 513 18.09 -6.40 51.18
C ARG A 513 18.41 -7.54 52.16
N ARG A 514 18.12 -8.79 51.79
CA ARG A 514 18.39 -9.96 52.65
C ARG A 514 19.86 -10.37 52.62
N PHE A 515 20.51 -10.31 51.45
CA PHE A 515 21.94 -10.59 51.31
C PHE A 515 22.85 -9.52 51.96
N ARG A 516 22.40 -8.26 52.03
CA ARG A 516 23.12 -7.15 52.70
C ARG A 516 23.02 -7.12 54.24
N ARG A 517 22.55 -8.19 54.88
CA ARG A 517 22.48 -8.33 56.35
C ARG A 517 23.26 -9.54 56.89
N THR A 518 24.09 -10.15 56.04
CA THR A 518 24.88 -11.35 56.35
C THR A 518 26.38 -11.14 56.05
N GLU A 519 26.82 -9.89 56.07
CA GLU A 519 28.22 -9.43 56.13
C GLU A 519 28.36 -8.45 57.31
#